data_AF-A0A074LJQ7-F1
#
_entry.id   AF-A0A074LJQ7-F1
#
_cell.length_a   1.000
_cell.length_b   1.000
_cell.length_c   1.000
_cell.angle_alpha   90.00
_cell.angle_beta   90.00
_cell.angle_gamma   90.00
#
_symmetry.space_group_name_H-M   'P 1'
#
loop_
_entity.id
_entity.type
_entity.pdbx_description
1 polymer ?
#
loop_
_entity_poly.entity_id
_entity_poly.type
_entity_poly.pdbx_seq_one_letter_code
_entity_poly.pdbx_strand_id
1 'polypeptide(L)'
;MSEQHEETQKPELPHHIESEQATLGAILLDPNAIHDVRDILEVPEQFHEPKHSTIYKAILELADAGEPVDVVTLSKHLSDNGRIESVGGVAYLAMLSNSVPTAANVDFYAETVLQKWRARELIKASQEQAAALMYGDDIEEVLEKADRR
;
A
#
# COMPACT_ATOMS: atom_id res chain seq x y z
N MET A 1 7.42 -35.95 -28.33
CA MET A 1 7.83 -34.54 -28.23
C MET A 1 6.74 -33.85 -27.44
N SER A 2 6.95 -33.72 -26.14
CA SER A 2 5.97 -33.14 -25.24
C SER A 2 6.16 -31.63 -25.27
N GLU A 3 5.21 -30.92 -25.87
CA GLU A 3 5.10 -29.47 -25.78
C GLU A 3 4.84 -29.14 -24.31
N GLN A 4 5.91 -28.78 -23.59
CA GLN A 4 5.80 -28.12 -22.30
C GLN A 4 5.08 -26.81 -22.55
N HIS A 5 3.83 -26.72 -22.09
CA HIS A 5 3.14 -25.44 -21.95
C HIS A 5 3.92 -24.65 -20.88
N GLU A 6 4.73 -23.70 -21.34
CA GLU A 6 5.29 -22.66 -20.50
C GLU A 6 4.12 -21.75 -20.12
N GLU A 7 3.50 -22.07 -18.99
CA GLU A 7 2.47 -21.25 -18.35
C GLU A 7 3.12 -19.89 -18.05
N THR A 8 2.90 -18.94 -18.96
CA THR A 8 3.55 -17.64 -18.93
C THR A 8 3.00 -16.91 -17.72
N GLN A 9 3.81 -16.84 -16.65
CA GLN A 9 3.44 -16.20 -15.40
C GLN A 9 2.95 -14.78 -15.70
N LYS A 10 1.67 -14.51 -15.38
CA LYS A 10 1.06 -13.21 -15.60
C LYS A 10 1.90 -12.15 -14.86
N PRO A 11 2.32 -11.06 -15.50
CA PRO A 11 3.12 -10.04 -14.84
C PRO A 11 2.30 -9.42 -13.70
N GLU A 12 2.86 -9.43 -12.49
CA GLU A 12 2.28 -8.75 -11.34
C GLU A 12 2.51 -7.24 -11.42
N LEU A 13 1.56 -6.48 -10.88
CA LEU A 13 1.68 -5.03 -10.83
C LEU A 13 2.86 -4.61 -9.94
N PRO A 14 3.55 -3.49 -10.25
CA PRO A 14 4.68 -3.02 -9.46
C PRO A 14 4.35 -2.87 -7.97
N HIS A 15 5.12 -3.54 -7.12
CA HIS A 15 4.99 -3.50 -5.66
C HIS A 15 6.36 -3.74 -4.99
N HIS A 16 6.43 -3.56 -3.68
CA HIS A 16 7.60 -3.91 -2.87
C HIS A 16 7.16 -4.20 -1.43
N ILE A 17 6.88 -5.46 -1.14
CA ILE A 17 6.26 -5.88 0.12
C ILE A 17 7.14 -5.55 1.33
N GLU A 18 8.45 -5.69 1.21
CA GLU A 18 9.40 -5.39 2.27
C GLU A 18 9.40 -3.91 2.64
N SER A 19 9.26 -3.01 1.66
CA SER A 19 9.16 -1.57 1.94
C SER A 19 7.84 -1.22 2.61
N GLU A 20 6.74 -1.87 2.23
CA GLU A 20 5.46 -1.71 2.90
C GLU A 20 5.51 -2.18 4.36
N GLN A 21 6.08 -3.37 4.60
CA GLN A 21 6.26 -3.91 5.94
C GLN A 21 7.17 -3.04 6.79
N ALA A 22 8.28 -2.56 6.22
CA ALA A 22 9.22 -1.69 6.90
C ALA A 22 8.61 -0.33 7.25
N THR A 23 7.78 0.23 6.38
CA THR A 23 7.05 1.48 6.65
C THR A 23 6.10 1.33 7.84
N LEU A 24 5.26 0.28 7.84
CA LEU A 24 4.34 0.01 8.94
C LEU A 24 5.09 -0.35 10.23
N GLY A 25 6.16 -1.13 10.11
CA GLY A 25 7.02 -1.51 11.22
C GLY A 25 7.69 -0.31 11.89
N ALA A 26 8.17 0.65 11.09
CA ALA A 26 8.77 1.88 11.60
C ALA A 26 7.77 2.72 12.41
N ILE A 27 6.53 2.87 11.93
CA ILE A 27 5.48 3.60 12.66
C ILE A 27 5.14 2.90 13.98
N LEU A 28 5.07 1.57 13.99
CA LEU A 28 4.81 0.79 15.21
C LEU A 28 5.98 0.81 16.21
N LEU A 29 7.20 1.02 15.72
CA LEU A 29 8.41 1.12 16.54
C LEU A 29 8.59 2.51 17.13
N ASP A 30 8.37 3.55 16.33
CA ASP A 30 8.37 4.96 16.74
C ASP A 30 7.12 5.66 16.18
N PRO A 31 6.11 5.94 17.02
CA PRO A 31 4.88 6.59 16.58
C PRO A 31 5.10 7.95 15.92
N ASN A 32 6.22 8.65 16.19
CA ASN A 32 6.49 9.94 15.56
C ASN A 32 6.76 9.80 14.06
N ALA A 33 7.23 8.64 13.59
CA ALA A 33 7.48 8.35 12.18
C ALA A 33 6.21 8.47 11.33
N ILE A 34 5.02 8.45 11.94
CA ILE A 34 3.76 8.67 11.21
C ILE A 34 3.71 10.04 10.55
N HIS A 35 4.36 11.07 11.12
CA HIS A 35 4.36 12.41 10.55
C HIS A 35 5.08 12.42 9.21
N ASP A 36 6.28 11.86 9.17
CA ASP A 36 7.08 11.79 7.94
C ASP A 36 6.41 10.88 6.90
N VAL A 37 5.84 9.75 7.33
CA VAL A 37 5.09 8.86 6.41
C VAL A 37 3.86 9.54 5.84
N ARG A 38 3.10 10.32 6.63
CA ARG A 38 1.88 10.98 6.16
C ARG A 38 2.17 12.06 5.10
N ASP A 39 3.36 12.66 5.15
CA ASP A 39 3.80 13.64 4.13
C ASP A 39 4.14 12.95 2.78
N ILE A 40 4.40 11.65 2.77
CA ILE A 40 4.77 10.87 1.57
C ILE A 40 3.60 10.00 1.08
N LEU A 41 2.92 9.31 2.00
CA LEU A 41 1.81 8.39 1.76
C LEU A 41 0.52 8.99 2.29
N GLU A 42 -0.14 9.77 1.44
CA GLU A 42 -1.39 10.48 1.75
C GLU A 42 -2.59 9.57 1.99
N VAL A 43 -2.68 8.43 1.28
CA VAL A 43 -3.88 7.56 1.30
C VAL A 43 -3.51 6.08 1.45
N PRO A 44 -4.28 5.30 2.25
CA PRO A 44 -3.98 3.89 2.46
C PRO A 44 -3.93 3.02 1.20
N GLU A 45 -4.62 3.40 0.14
CA GLU A 45 -4.64 2.71 -1.15
C GLU A 45 -3.29 2.77 -1.89
N GLN A 46 -2.32 3.54 -1.38
CA GLN A 46 -0.96 3.55 -1.88
C GLN A 46 -0.18 2.26 -1.55
N PHE A 47 -0.60 1.53 -0.54
CA PHE A 47 -0.11 0.17 -0.28
C PHE A 47 -0.66 -0.81 -1.32
N HIS A 48 0.16 -1.76 -1.78
CA HIS A 48 -0.29 -2.81 -2.69
C HIS A 48 -1.11 -3.86 -1.96
N GLU A 49 -0.66 -4.27 -0.78
CA GLU A 49 -1.30 -5.31 0.02
C GLU A 49 -2.53 -4.77 0.75
N PRO A 50 -3.73 -5.37 0.55
CA PRO A 50 -4.95 -4.90 1.22
C PRO A 50 -4.86 -4.91 2.74
N LYS A 51 -4.14 -5.87 3.31
CA LYS A 51 -3.88 -5.91 4.76
C LYS A 51 -3.03 -4.73 5.22
N HIS A 52 -2.02 -4.31 4.46
CA HIS A 52 -1.18 -3.16 4.80
C HIS A 52 -1.96 -1.85 4.69
N SER A 53 -2.77 -1.70 3.64
CA SER A 53 -3.71 -0.58 3.51
C SER A 53 -4.65 -0.49 4.72
N THR A 54 -5.22 -1.63 5.15
CA THR A 54 -6.10 -1.69 6.32
C THR A 54 -5.39 -1.31 7.62
N ILE A 55 -4.15 -1.78 7.80
CA ILE A 55 -3.31 -1.44 8.95
C ILE A 55 -2.99 0.05 8.95
N TYR A 56 -2.54 0.61 7.83
CA TYR A 56 -2.19 2.03 7.72
C TYR A 56 -3.39 2.93 8.01
N LYS A 57 -4.57 2.57 7.49
CA LYS A 57 -5.82 3.27 7.79
C LYS A 57 -6.12 3.29 9.29
N ALA A 58 -6.00 2.15 9.97
CA ALA A 58 -6.22 2.06 11.42
C ALA A 58 -5.19 2.88 12.22
N ILE A 59 -3.94 2.92 11.76
CA ILE A 59 -2.89 3.76 12.32
C ILE A 59 -3.26 5.25 12.21
N LEU A 60 -3.73 5.70 11.03
CA LEU A 60 -4.18 7.08 10.84
C LEU A 60 -5.38 7.42 11.73
N GLU A 61 -6.37 6.52 11.85
CA GLU A 61 -7.55 6.72 12.69
C GLU A 61 -7.16 6.91 14.17
N LEU A 62 -6.22 6.11 14.68
CA LEU A 62 -5.71 6.24 16.05
C LEU A 62 -4.94 7.54 16.24
N ALA A 63 -4.05 7.87 15.31
CA ALA A 63 -3.26 9.10 15.38
C ALA A 63 -4.12 10.37 15.31
N ASP A 64 -5.14 10.39 14.45
CA ASP A 64 -6.09 11.50 14.33
C ASP A 64 -6.98 11.62 15.59
N ALA A 65 -7.23 10.50 16.29
CA ALA A 65 -7.90 10.50 17.59
C ALA A 65 -6.99 10.89 18.76
N GLY A 66 -5.68 11.09 18.53
CA GLY A 66 -4.70 11.36 19.58
C GLY A 66 -4.40 10.14 20.47
N GLU A 67 -4.71 8.94 20.00
CA GLU A 67 -4.47 7.69 20.70
C GLU A 67 -3.06 7.15 20.40
N PRO A 68 -2.41 6.42 21.34
CA PRO A 68 -1.12 5.80 21.09
C PRO A 68 -1.15 4.82 19.91
N VAL A 69 -0.14 4.91 19.05
CA VAL A 69 0.04 3.98 17.92
C VAL A 69 1.09 2.93 18.28
N ASP A 70 0.65 1.82 18.86
CA ASP A 70 1.49 0.67 19.18
C ASP A 70 0.74 -0.65 18.88
N VAL A 71 1.42 -1.79 18.95
CA VAL A 71 0.83 -3.10 18.62
C VAL A 71 -0.40 -3.43 19.47
N VAL A 72 -0.41 -3.04 20.75
CA VAL A 72 -1.52 -3.32 21.67
C VAL A 72 -2.72 -2.46 21.29
N THR A 73 -2.52 -1.16 21.14
CA THR A 73 -3.60 -0.22 20.84
C THR A 73 -4.17 -0.47 19.45
N LEU A 74 -3.31 -0.72 18.46
CA LEU A 74 -3.70 -1.06 17.10
C LEU A 74 -4.45 -2.39 17.01
N SER A 75 -3.97 -3.44 17.69
CA SER A 75 -4.65 -4.74 17.69
C SER A 75 -6.05 -4.66 18.30
N LYS A 76 -6.21 -3.90 19.39
CA LYS A 76 -7.52 -3.63 19.98
C LYS A 76 -8.41 -2.88 19.01
N HIS A 77 -7.95 -1.78 18.41
CA HIS A 77 -8.72 -1.01 17.44
C HIS A 77 -9.18 -1.86 16.26
N LEU A 78 -8.29 -2.66 15.69
CA LEU A 78 -8.62 -3.58 14.60
C LEU A 78 -9.60 -4.68 15.05
N SER A 79 -9.49 -5.18 16.28
CA SER A 79 -10.41 -6.18 16.83
C SER A 79 -11.81 -5.62 17.05
N ASP A 80 -11.91 -4.43 17.65
CA ASP A 80 -13.18 -3.76 17.93
C ASP A 80 -13.93 -3.42 16.61
N ASN A 81 -13.19 -3.21 15.53
CA ASN A 81 -13.71 -3.00 14.18
C ASN A 81 -13.85 -4.28 13.33
N GLY A 82 -13.63 -5.48 13.90
CA GLY A 82 -13.79 -6.76 13.21
C GLY A 82 -12.81 -7.02 12.07
N ARG A 83 -11.65 -6.35 12.06
CA ARG A 83 -10.63 -6.38 11.00
C ARG A 83 -9.36 -7.15 11.37
N ILE A 84 -9.13 -7.48 12.64
CA ILE A 84 -7.88 -8.08 13.12
C ILE A 84 -7.49 -9.38 12.39
N GLU A 85 -8.45 -10.26 12.11
CA GLU A 85 -8.18 -11.52 11.39
C GLU A 85 -7.78 -11.27 9.94
N SER A 86 -8.38 -10.27 9.29
CA SER A 86 -8.10 -9.94 7.88
C SER A 86 -6.67 -9.41 7.65
N VAL A 87 -6.02 -8.91 8.70
CA VAL A 87 -4.65 -8.40 8.63
C VAL A 87 -3.61 -9.43 9.10
N GLY A 88 -4.01 -10.66 9.43
CA GLY A 88 -3.12 -11.72 9.91
C GLY A 88 -2.97 -11.79 11.44
N GLY A 89 -3.84 -11.11 12.18
CA GLY A 89 -3.88 -11.16 13.64
C GLY A 89 -2.76 -10.40 14.34
N VAL A 90 -2.76 -10.48 15.68
CA VAL A 90 -1.78 -9.80 16.54
C VAL A 90 -0.34 -10.23 16.23
N ALA A 91 -0.15 -11.51 15.87
CA ALA A 91 1.16 -12.04 15.50
C ALA A 91 1.77 -11.32 14.29
N TYR A 92 0.95 -10.94 13.31
CA TYR A 92 1.43 -10.20 12.15
C TYR A 92 1.86 -8.78 12.51
N LEU A 93 1.08 -8.08 13.34
CA LEU A 93 1.44 -6.74 13.82
C LEU A 93 2.74 -6.75 14.62
N ALA A 94 2.94 -7.77 15.47
CA ALA A 94 4.19 -7.97 16.19
C ALA A 94 5.36 -8.30 15.25
N MET A 95 5.12 -9.05 14.17
CA MET A 95 6.15 -9.28 13.15
C MET A 95 6.54 -7.98 12.45
N LEU A 96 5.57 -7.11 12.11
CA LEU A 96 5.84 -5.82 11.49
C LEU A 96 6.70 -4.93 12.39
N SER A 97 6.39 -4.82 13.69
CA SER A 97 7.19 -4.00 14.62
C SER A 97 8.64 -4.51 14.78
N ASN A 98 8.90 -5.76 14.44
CA ASN A 98 10.25 -6.36 14.44
C ASN A 98 10.90 -6.42 13.05
N SER A 99 10.23 -5.93 12.01
CA SER A 99 10.75 -5.98 10.62
C SER A 99 11.87 -4.98 10.35
N VAL A 100 11.97 -3.93 11.18
CA VAL A 100 12.99 -2.90 11.08
C VAL A 100 13.73 -2.72 12.41
N PRO A 101 15.06 -2.49 12.39
CA PRO A 101 15.83 -2.24 13.62
C PRO A 101 15.69 -0.80 14.13
N THR A 102 15.24 0.14 13.29
CA THR A 102 15.07 1.56 13.60
C THR A 102 14.06 2.19 12.64
N ALA A 103 13.38 3.26 13.08
CA ALA A 103 12.50 4.08 12.26
C ALA A 103 13.25 5.15 11.43
N ALA A 104 14.57 5.30 11.58
CA ALA A 104 15.33 6.40 10.99
C ALA A 104 15.31 6.48 9.45
N ASN A 105 14.96 5.39 8.76
CA ASN A 105 14.91 5.33 7.29
C ASN A 105 13.47 5.21 6.76
N VAL A 106 12.47 5.60 7.55
CA VAL A 106 11.06 5.43 7.18
C VAL A 106 10.73 6.12 5.85
N ASP A 107 11.29 7.30 5.60
CA ASP A 107 11.09 8.07 4.36
C ASP A 107 11.47 7.26 3.12
N PHE A 108 12.62 6.58 3.15
CA PHE A 108 13.10 5.77 2.04
C PHE A 108 12.14 4.62 1.72
N TYR A 109 11.59 3.97 2.75
CA TYR A 109 10.63 2.88 2.56
C TYR A 109 9.30 3.43 2.01
N ALA A 110 8.80 4.53 2.58
CA ALA A 110 7.56 5.18 2.15
C ALA A 110 7.67 5.71 0.70
N GLU A 111 8.80 6.32 0.32
CA GLU A 111 9.08 6.76 -1.06
C GLU A 111 9.06 5.59 -2.04
N THR A 112 9.63 4.45 -1.64
CA THR A 112 9.62 3.23 -2.46
C THR A 112 8.18 2.76 -2.68
N VAL A 113 7.34 2.73 -1.64
CA VAL A 113 5.91 2.39 -1.75
C VAL A 113 5.20 3.34 -2.70
N LEU A 114 5.41 4.66 -2.54
CA LEU A 114 4.83 5.69 -3.39
C LEU A 114 5.25 5.54 -4.85
N GLN A 115 6.53 5.27 -5.11
CA GLN A 115 7.04 5.05 -6.47
C GLN A 115 6.33 3.86 -7.13
N LYS A 116 6.15 2.75 -6.39
CA LYS A 116 5.43 1.57 -6.90
C LYS A 116 3.96 1.91 -7.15
N TRP A 117 3.29 2.62 -6.26
CA TRP A 117 1.92 3.06 -6.46
C TRP A 117 1.75 3.93 -7.71
N ARG A 118 2.61 4.95 -7.90
CA ARG A 118 2.60 5.79 -9.11
C ARG A 118 2.75 4.98 -10.39
N ALA A 119 3.65 3.98 -10.38
CA ALA A 119 3.79 3.06 -11.51
C ALA A 119 2.51 2.25 -11.76
N ARG A 120 1.84 1.76 -10.71
CA ARG A 120 0.55 1.06 -10.85
C ARG A 120 -0.53 1.95 -11.44
N GLU A 121 -0.66 3.19 -10.97
CA GLU A 121 -1.65 4.15 -11.48
C GLU A 121 -1.41 4.48 -12.95
N LEU A 122 -0.15 4.68 -13.35
CA LEU A 122 0.19 4.91 -14.75
C LEU A 122 -0.16 3.70 -15.64
N ILE A 123 0.13 2.49 -15.16
CA ILE A 123 -0.23 1.25 -15.88
C ILE A 123 -1.74 1.14 -16.03
N LYS A 124 -2.51 1.37 -14.96
CA LYS A 124 -3.99 1.32 -15.01
C LYS A 124 -4.55 2.35 -15.98
N ALA A 125 -4.08 3.59 -15.92
CA ALA A 125 -4.51 4.66 -16.82
C ALA A 125 -4.22 4.31 -18.28
N SER A 126 -3.03 3.76 -18.57
CA SER A 126 -2.66 3.31 -19.91
C SER A 126 -3.54 2.15 -20.40
N GLN A 127 -3.88 1.21 -19.52
CA GLN A 127 -4.77 0.09 -19.84
C GLN A 127 -6.21 0.56 -20.11
N GLU A 128 -6.73 1.50 -19.31
CA GLU A 128 -8.04 2.12 -19.51
C GLU A 128 -8.12 2.84 -20.86
N GLN A 129 -7.09 3.62 -21.21
CA GLN A 129 -7.00 4.32 -22.49
C GLN A 129 -6.94 3.34 -23.66
N ALA A 130 -6.11 2.30 -23.57
CA ALA A 130 -6.01 1.28 -24.60
C ALA A 130 -7.34 0.54 -24.79
N ALA A 131 -8.02 0.19 -23.69
CA ALA A 131 -9.33 -0.45 -23.74
C ALA A 131 -10.37 0.44 -24.41
N ALA A 132 -10.44 1.73 -24.05
CA ALA A 132 -11.37 2.69 -24.67
C ALA A 132 -11.22 2.73 -26.20
N LEU A 133 -9.98 2.83 -26.69
CA LEU A 133 -9.70 2.82 -28.14
C LEU A 133 -10.10 1.49 -28.80
N MET A 134 -9.87 0.35 -28.13
CA MET A 134 -10.28 -0.97 -28.64
C MET A 134 -11.80 -1.13 -28.71
N TYR A 135 -12.55 -0.45 -27.85
CA TYR A 135 -14.02 -0.42 -27.87
C TYR A 135 -14.60 0.64 -28.83
N GLY A 136 -13.74 1.43 -29.49
CA GLY A 136 -14.13 2.36 -30.54
C GLY A 136 -14.36 3.79 -30.08
N ASP A 137 -13.92 4.16 -28.87
CA ASP A 137 -13.94 5.55 -28.41
C ASP A 137 -13.02 6.42 -29.29
N ASP A 138 -13.38 7.69 -29.47
CA ASP A 138 -12.61 8.64 -30.27
C ASP A 138 -11.28 9.02 -29.60
N ILE A 139 -10.21 9.15 -30.40
CA ILE A 139 -8.86 9.41 -29.89
C ILE A 139 -8.75 10.77 -29.18
N GLU A 140 -9.43 11.80 -29.66
CA GLU A 140 -9.38 13.13 -29.05
C GLU A 140 -10.06 13.11 -27.67
N GLU A 141 -11.17 12.38 -27.54
CA GLU A 141 -11.86 12.19 -26.26
C GLU A 141 -11.00 11.42 -25.24
N VAL A 142 -10.26 10.40 -25.69
CA VAL A 142 -9.37 9.61 -24.82
C VAL A 142 -8.18 10.46 -24.36
N LEU A 143 -7.59 11.27 -25.23
CA LEU A 143 -6.50 12.19 -24.87
C LEU A 143 -6.96 13.26 -23.87
N GLU A 144 -8.14 13.86 -24.09
CA GLU A 144 -8.66 14.88 -23.18
C GLU A 144 -8.98 14.32 -21.78
N LYS A 145 -9.32 13.03 -21.68
CA LYS A 145 -9.47 12.33 -20.38
C LYS A 145 -8.13 12.06 -19.72
N ALA A 146 -7.08 11.79 -20.50
CA ALA A 146 -5.73 11.55 -19.99
C ALA A 146 -5.13 12.81 -19.33
N ASP A 147 -5.29 13.97 -19.97
CA ASP A 147 -4.69 15.24 -19.54
C ASP A 147 -5.36 15.86 -18.30
N ARG A 148 -6.53 15.35 -17.88
CA ARG A 148 -7.31 15.86 -16.74
C ARG A 148 -7.02 15.17 -15.40
N ARG A 149 -6.14 14.17 -15.38
CA ARG A 149 -5.74 13.42 -14.16
C ARG A 149 -4.43 13.93 -13.60
#